data_AF-A0A399FYR5-F1
#
_entry.id   AF-A0A399FYR5-F1
#
_cell.length_a   1.000
_cell.length_b   1.000
_cell.length_c   1.000
_cell.angle_alpha   90.00
_cell.angle_beta   90.00
_cell.angle_gamma   90.00
#
_symmetry.space_group_name_H-M   'P 1'
#
loop_
_entity.id
_entity.type
_entity.pdbx_description
1 polymer ?
#
loop_
_entity_poly.entity_id
_entity_poly.type
_entity_poly.pdbx_seq_one_letter_code
_entity_poly.pdbx_strand_id
1 'polypeptide(L)'
;MMSSRTQTLMVNTPIKAQQVALKELSEDARARRPGLKWSLDLERARLLTESYKQTEGEPMALRRAKALAHILANMTVYIRQGEMIVDNYASNSDSVPIYPELAWRWIVRETAPGAAYDSLLTDEGREEMKRVI
;
A
#
# COMPACT_ATOMS: atom_id res chain seq x y z
N MET A 1 -28.62 6.57 12.96
CA MET A 1 -27.79 7.63 12.33
C MET A 1 -26.80 8.11 13.40
N MET A 2 -25.51 8.19 13.11
CA MET A 2 -24.51 8.59 14.12
C MET A 2 -24.64 10.08 14.49
N SER A 3 -24.47 10.42 15.77
CA SER A 3 -24.65 11.79 16.26
C SER A 3 -23.53 12.73 15.78
N SER A 4 -23.83 14.03 15.67
CA SER A 4 -22.88 15.08 15.29
C SER A 4 -21.63 15.07 16.17
N ARG A 5 -21.80 14.90 17.48
CA ARG A 5 -20.70 14.80 18.45
C ARG A 5 -19.76 13.62 18.17
N THR A 6 -20.32 12.50 17.71
CA THR A 6 -19.54 11.28 17.39
C THR A 6 -18.72 11.49 16.12
N GLN A 7 -19.27 12.19 15.14
CA GLN A 7 -18.55 12.54 13.90
C GLN A 7 -17.39 13.49 14.20
N THR A 8 -17.61 14.53 15.02
CA THR A 8 -16.55 15.48 15.44
C THR A 8 -15.44 14.80 16.25
N LEU A 9 -15.80 13.92 17.20
CA LEU A 9 -14.82 13.19 18.00
C LEU A 9 -14.00 12.23 17.14
N MET A 10 -14.58 11.59 16.14
CA MET A 10 -13.81 10.73 15.24
C MET A 10 -12.70 11.52 14.53
N VAL A 11 -13.02 12.70 13.98
CA VAL A 11 -12.06 13.57 13.26
C VAL A 11 -11.00 14.17 14.18
N ASN A 12 -11.39 14.61 15.39
CA ASN A 12 -10.51 15.38 16.27
C ASN A 12 -9.79 14.53 17.34
N THR A 13 -10.19 13.27 17.52
CA THR A 13 -9.46 12.38 18.42
C THR A 13 -8.30 11.77 17.65
N PRO A 14 -7.05 11.88 18.13
CA PRO A 14 -5.90 11.22 17.52
C PRO A 14 -5.99 9.70 17.77
N ILE A 15 -6.95 9.04 17.13
CA ILE A 15 -7.04 7.59 17.07
C ILE A 15 -6.17 7.19 15.88
N LYS A 16 -5.20 6.28 16.12
CA LYS A 16 -4.39 5.64 15.06
C LYS A 16 -5.20 5.11 13.85
N ALA A 17 -6.51 4.91 14.02
CA ALA A 17 -7.45 4.41 13.02
C ALA A 17 -7.88 5.45 11.97
N GLN A 18 -7.64 6.75 12.18
CA GLN A 18 -7.94 7.79 11.19
C GLN A 18 -6.65 8.37 10.62
N GLN A 19 -5.93 7.56 9.84
CA GLN A 19 -5.06 8.12 8.80
C GLN A 19 -6.00 8.72 7.75
N VAL A 20 -6.22 10.04 7.84
CA VAL A 20 -6.98 10.81 6.84
C VAL A 20 -5.97 11.41 5.89
N ALA A 21 -6.19 11.26 4.58
CA ALA A 21 -5.34 11.89 3.60
C ALA A 21 -5.56 13.41 3.61
N LEU A 22 -4.48 14.18 3.70
CA LEU A 22 -4.51 15.63 3.59
C LEU A 22 -4.21 16.00 2.14
N LYS A 23 -5.24 16.44 1.40
CA LYS A 23 -5.12 16.78 -0.03
C LYS A 23 -4.03 17.84 -0.29
N GLU A 24 -3.96 18.85 0.56
CA GLU A 24 -2.94 19.92 0.47
C GLU A 24 -1.51 19.37 0.53
N LEU A 25 -1.25 18.38 1.41
CA LEU A 25 0.07 17.75 1.49
C LEU A 25 0.38 16.93 0.23
N SER A 26 -0.62 16.25 -0.35
CA SER A 26 -0.46 15.49 -1.59
C SER A 26 -0.10 16.42 -2.76
N GLU A 27 -0.76 17.57 -2.85
CA GLU A 27 -0.52 18.58 -3.89
C GLU A 27 0.86 19.23 -3.75
N ASP A 28 1.23 19.66 -2.53
CA ASP A 28 2.55 20.20 -2.22
C ASP A 28 3.67 19.19 -2.49
N ALA A 29 3.47 17.92 -2.14
CA ALA A 29 4.47 16.89 -2.37
C ALA A 29 4.68 16.60 -3.87
N ARG A 30 3.63 16.68 -4.69
CA ARG A 30 3.72 16.60 -6.16
C ARG A 30 4.44 17.82 -6.75
N ALA A 31 4.20 19.01 -6.22
CA ALA A 31 4.86 20.24 -6.68
C ALA A 31 6.38 20.20 -6.47
N ARG A 32 6.88 19.54 -5.42
CA ARG A 32 8.32 19.42 -5.14
C ARG A 32 9.09 18.49 -6.09
N ARG A 33 8.43 17.52 -6.72
CA ARG A 33 9.05 16.55 -7.64
C ARG A 33 8.25 16.43 -8.94
N PRO A 34 8.29 17.47 -9.79
CA PRO A 34 7.54 17.48 -11.03
C PRO A 34 8.00 16.34 -11.96
N GLY A 35 7.04 15.64 -12.57
CA GLY A 35 7.29 14.55 -13.51
C GLY A 35 7.38 13.14 -12.91
N LEU A 36 7.45 13.00 -11.58
CA LEU A 36 7.45 11.68 -10.95
C LEU A 36 6.01 11.15 -10.85
N LYS A 37 5.74 9.99 -11.46
CA LYS A 37 4.44 9.35 -11.37
C LYS A 37 4.44 8.39 -10.18
N TRP A 38 3.91 8.84 -9.06
CA TRP A 38 3.81 7.99 -7.87
C TRP A 38 2.72 6.94 -8.08
N SER A 39 3.04 5.68 -7.83
CA SER A 39 2.08 4.58 -7.88
C SER A 39 2.18 3.66 -6.68
N LEU A 40 1.08 2.97 -6.37
CA LEU A 40 1.12 1.85 -5.43
C LEU A 40 1.51 0.58 -6.17
N ASP A 41 2.46 -0.15 -5.60
CA ASP A 41 2.86 -1.46 -6.08
C ASP A 41 2.15 -2.55 -5.27
N LEU A 42 1.48 -3.44 -5.99
CA LEU A 42 0.67 -4.52 -5.43
C LEU A 42 1.42 -5.86 -5.42
N GLU A 43 2.61 -5.94 -6.02
CA GLU A 43 3.38 -7.18 -6.12
C GLU A 43 3.62 -7.83 -4.75
N ARG A 44 4.14 -7.05 -3.78
CA ARG A 44 4.37 -7.55 -2.42
C ARG A 44 3.08 -8.07 -1.78
N ALA A 45 1.98 -7.34 -1.94
CA ALA A 45 0.69 -7.70 -1.36
C ALA A 45 0.17 -9.02 -1.95
N ARG A 46 0.29 -9.17 -3.26
CA ARG A 46 -0.05 -10.39 -3.99
C ARG A 46 0.76 -11.59 -3.48
N LEU A 47 2.09 -11.46 -3.44
CA LEU A 47 2.99 -12.52 -2.96
C LEU A 47 2.73 -12.87 -1.49
N LEU A 48 2.53 -11.88 -0.62
CA LEU A 48 2.19 -12.11 0.78
C LEU A 48 0.89 -12.93 0.89
N THR A 49 -0.16 -12.51 0.17
CA THR A 49 -1.48 -13.15 0.21
C THR A 49 -1.45 -14.56 -0.37
N GLU A 50 -0.69 -14.79 -1.43
CA GLU A 50 -0.44 -16.15 -1.97
C GLU A 50 0.18 -17.07 -0.91
N SER A 51 1.23 -16.61 -0.22
CA SER A 51 1.88 -17.40 0.83
C SER A 51 0.95 -17.65 2.02
N TYR A 52 0.16 -16.65 2.40
CA TYR A 52 -0.81 -16.79 3.50
C TYR A 52 -1.92 -17.79 3.18
N LYS A 53 -2.39 -17.86 1.93
CA LYS A 53 -3.35 -18.88 1.47
C LYS A 53 -2.77 -20.30 1.52
N GLN A 54 -1.48 -20.47 1.24
CA GLN A 54 -0.82 -21.78 1.24
C GLN A 54 -0.44 -22.27 2.65
N THR A 55 -0.39 -21.38 3.65
CA THR A 55 0.10 -21.66 5.00
C THR A 55 -1.00 -21.58 6.06
N GLU A 56 -2.26 -21.74 5.66
CA GLU A 56 -3.39 -21.79 6.59
C GLU A 56 -3.23 -22.98 7.56
N GLY A 57 -3.56 -22.75 8.83
CA GLY A 57 -3.38 -23.73 9.91
C GLY A 57 -2.01 -23.72 10.58
N GLU A 58 -1.01 -23.04 10.01
CA GLU A 58 0.31 -22.91 10.65
C GLU A 58 0.36 -21.78 11.71
N PRO A 59 1.26 -21.89 12.71
CA PRO A 59 1.56 -20.79 13.63
C PRO A 59 1.96 -19.51 12.88
N MET A 60 1.45 -18.36 13.33
CA MET A 60 1.66 -17.07 12.65
C MET A 60 3.14 -16.69 12.44
N ALA A 61 4.04 -17.09 13.35
CA ALA A 61 5.47 -16.87 13.20
C ALA A 61 6.03 -17.59 11.95
N LEU A 62 5.61 -18.83 11.72
CA LEU A 62 6.00 -19.60 10.54
C LEU A 62 5.36 -19.06 9.27
N ARG A 63 4.07 -18.67 9.33
CA ARG A 63 3.39 -18.03 8.21
C ARG A 63 4.11 -16.77 7.73
N ARG A 64 4.52 -15.90 8.67
CA ARG A 64 5.30 -14.69 8.35
C ARG A 64 6.68 -15.00 7.79
N ALA A 65 7.38 -15.98 8.35
CA ALA A 65 8.69 -16.39 7.85
C ALA A 65 8.59 -16.94 6.41
N LYS A 66 7.60 -17.80 6.15
CA LYS A 66 7.34 -18.34 4.80
C LYS A 66 6.90 -17.26 3.82
N ALA A 67 6.08 -16.32 4.26
CA ALA A 67 5.65 -15.22 3.40
C ALA A 67 6.80 -14.28 3.05
N LEU A 68 7.67 -13.96 4.00
CA LEU A 68 8.89 -13.20 3.71
C LEU A 68 9.79 -13.94 2.72
N ALA A 69 9.99 -15.25 2.91
CA ALA A 69 10.77 -16.07 1.98
C ALA A 69 10.13 -16.10 0.57
N HIS A 70 8.82 -16.25 0.48
CA HIS A 70 8.08 -16.22 -0.79
C HIS A 70 8.18 -14.87 -1.49
N ILE A 71 8.10 -13.76 -0.76
CA ILE A 71 8.29 -12.41 -1.31
C ILE A 71 9.70 -12.27 -1.88
N LEU A 72 10.73 -12.56 -1.08
CA LEU A 72 12.13 -12.38 -1.51
C LEU A 72 12.52 -13.29 -2.68
N ALA A 73 11.88 -14.47 -2.80
CA ALA A 73 12.16 -15.41 -3.89
C ALA A 73 11.48 -15.04 -5.22
N ASN A 74 10.39 -14.26 -5.18
CA ASN A 74 9.53 -14.02 -6.37
C ASN A 74 9.36 -12.55 -6.72
N MET A 75 9.79 -11.61 -5.87
CA MET A 75 9.67 -10.18 -6.15
C MET A 75 10.52 -9.76 -7.34
N THR A 76 10.06 -8.74 -8.05
CA THR A 76 10.80 -8.14 -9.16
C THR A 76 12.09 -7.50 -8.63
N VAL A 77 13.22 -7.86 -9.24
CA VAL A 77 14.52 -7.26 -8.98
C VAL A 77 14.97 -6.55 -10.24
N TYR A 78 15.31 -5.26 -10.12
CA TYR A 78 15.91 -4.48 -11.19
C TYR A 78 17.17 -3.76 -10.69
N ILE A 79 18.01 -3.32 -11.62
CA ILE A 79 19.20 -2.51 -11.33
C ILE A 79 19.17 -1.33 -12.29
N ARG A 80 19.23 -0.10 -11.78
CA ARG A 80 19.20 1.11 -12.61
C ARG A 80 20.57 1.39 -13.20
N GLN A 81 20.56 2.11 -14.31
CA GLN A 81 21.80 2.48 -14.98
C GLN A 81 22.67 3.36 -14.05
N GLY A 82 23.87 2.89 -13.76
CA GLY A 82 24.83 3.59 -12.90
C GLY A 82 24.64 3.38 -11.40
N GLU A 83 23.74 2.49 -10.96
CA GLU A 83 23.64 2.14 -9.53
C GLU A 83 24.87 1.38 -9.05
N MET A 84 25.51 1.92 -7.99
CA MET A 84 26.62 1.26 -7.30
C MET A 84 26.16 0.44 -6.09
N ILE A 85 25.05 0.83 -5.46
CA ILE A 85 24.40 0.12 -4.38
C ILE A 85 23.00 -0.23 -4.88
N VAL A 86 22.67 -1.52 -4.84
CA VAL A 86 21.40 -2.05 -5.35
C VAL A 86 20.47 -2.35 -4.18
N ASP A 87 19.26 -1.83 -4.25
CA ASP A 87 18.16 -2.15 -3.35
C ASP A 87 16.84 -1.90 -4.05
N ASN A 88 15.89 -2.82 -3.86
CA ASN A 88 14.55 -2.73 -4.43
C ASN A 88 13.53 -3.05 -3.35
N TYR A 89 12.62 -2.12 -3.08
CA TYR A 89 11.51 -2.32 -2.17
C TYR A 89 10.15 -2.37 -2.88
N ALA A 90 10.12 -2.18 -4.21
CA ALA A 90 8.96 -2.26 -5.09
C ALA A 90 9.40 -2.74 -6.48
N SER A 91 8.44 -3.06 -7.34
CA SER A 91 8.68 -3.51 -8.73
C SER A 91 9.25 -2.43 -9.67
N ASN A 92 9.22 -1.15 -9.27
CA ASN A 92 9.86 -0.04 -9.96
C ASN A 92 10.25 1.09 -9.00
N SER A 93 11.03 2.07 -9.47
CA SER A 93 11.63 3.13 -8.64
C SER A 93 10.65 4.17 -8.10
N ASP A 94 9.50 4.30 -8.74
CA ASP A 94 8.55 5.38 -8.47
C ASP A 94 7.34 4.90 -7.66
N SER A 95 7.36 3.62 -7.25
CA SER A 95 6.26 2.98 -6.55
C SER A 95 6.58 2.67 -5.11
N VAL A 96 5.52 2.56 -4.31
CA VAL A 96 5.61 2.12 -2.91
C VAL A 96 4.75 0.87 -2.70
N PRO A 97 5.27 -0.16 -2.03
CA PRO A 97 4.54 -1.39 -1.78
C PRO A 97 3.48 -1.15 -0.70
N ILE A 98 2.42 -1.96 -0.73
CA ILE A 98 1.43 -1.98 0.35
C ILE A 98 1.64 -3.19 1.29
N TYR A 99 1.18 -3.00 2.53
CA TYR A 99 1.30 -3.99 3.61
C TYR A 99 -0.10 -4.34 4.12
N PRO A 100 -0.84 -5.22 3.41
CA PRO A 100 -2.23 -5.51 3.75
C PRO A 100 -2.38 -6.15 5.14
N GLU A 101 -1.33 -6.78 5.67
CA GLU A 101 -1.27 -7.34 7.01
C GLU A 101 -1.23 -6.29 8.13
N LEU A 102 -0.91 -5.03 7.81
CA LEU A 102 -0.84 -3.93 8.78
C LEU A 102 -2.08 -3.03 8.71
N ALA A 103 -2.36 -2.47 7.52
CA ALA A 103 -3.46 -1.54 7.33
C ALA A 103 -3.80 -1.41 5.84
N TRP A 104 -5.01 -1.82 5.45
CA TRP A 104 -5.47 -1.76 4.06
C TRP A 104 -6.73 -0.91 3.85
N ARG A 105 -7.60 -0.81 4.87
CA ARG A 105 -8.92 -0.18 4.73
C ARG A 105 -8.87 1.28 4.32
N TRP A 106 -7.89 2.03 4.86
CA TRP A 106 -7.71 3.43 4.49
C TRP A 106 -7.14 3.56 3.08
N ILE A 107 -6.25 2.65 2.65
CA ILE A 107 -5.67 2.66 1.31
C ILE A 107 -6.79 2.53 0.29
N VAL A 108 -7.63 1.50 0.42
CA VAL A 108 -8.80 1.27 -0.46
C VAL A 108 -9.72 2.50 -0.53
N ARG A 109 -9.94 3.18 0.61
CA ARG A 109 -10.77 4.38 0.67
C ARG A 109 -10.13 5.57 -0.06
N GLU A 110 -8.85 5.83 0.20
CA GLU A 110 -8.16 7.01 -0.32
C GLU A 110 -7.71 6.85 -1.77
N THR A 111 -7.64 5.61 -2.27
CA THR A 111 -7.39 5.29 -3.68
C THR A 111 -8.67 4.97 -4.42
N ALA A 112 -9.84 5.35 -3.92
CA ALA A 112 -11.09 5.27 -4.68
C ALA A 112 -11.17 6.41 -5.71
N PRO A 113 -11.95 6.27 -6.80
CA PRO A 113 -12.17 7.35 -7.75
C PRO A 113 -12.63 8.64 -7.07
N GLY A 114 -11.94 9.76 -7.33
CA GLY A 114 -12.22 11.07 -6.72
C GLY A 114 -11.69 11.29 -5.29
N ALA A 115 -11.03 10.30 -4.69
CA ALA A 115 -10.36 10.44 -3.40
C ALA A 115 -8.97 11.08 -3.51
N ALA A 116 -8.30 11.33 -2.38
CA ALA A 116 -7.05 12.10 -2.35
C ALA A 116 -5.88 11.43 -3.11
N TYR A 117 -5.88 10.11 -3.19
CA TYR A 117 -4.85 9.29 -3.82
C TYR A 117 -5.37 8.48 -5.01
N ASP A 118 -6.46 8.95 -5.63
CA ASP A 118 -7.09 8.30 -6.80
C ASP A 118 -6.06 7.96 -7.90
N SER A 119 -5.15 8.89 -8.18
CA SER A 119 -4.14 8.73 -9.24
C SER A 119 -3.03 7.71 -8.94
N LEU A 120 -2.94 7.17 -7.71
CA LEU A 120 -1.87 6.24 -7.35
C LEU A 120 -2.14 4.80 -7.83
N LEU A 121 -3.38 4.49 -8.23
CA LEU A 121 -3.75 3.19 -8.78
C LEU A 121 -4.53 3.35 -10.07
N THR A 122 -4.27 2.47 -11.02
CA THR A 122 -5.14 2.28 -12.18
C THR A 122 -6.41 1.53 -11.78
N ASP A 123 -7.43 1.55 -12.62
CA ASP A 123 -8.65 0.79 -12.36
C ASP A 123 -8.38 -0.73 -12.30
N GLU A 124 -7.44 -1.22 -13.11
CA GLU A 124 -6.92 -2.59 -13.02
C GLU A 124 -6.28 -2.87 -11.66
N GLY A 125 -5.43 -1.94 -11.18
CA GLY A 125 -4.81 -2.04 -9.86
C GLY A 125 -5.84 -2.02 -8.73
N ARG A 126 -6.93 -1.26 -8.86
CA ARG A 126 -8.04 -1.30 -7.89
C ARG A 126 -8.75 -2.65 -7.87
N GLU A 127 -8.92 -3.30 -9.03
CA GLU A 127 -9.49 -4.65 -9.09
C GLU A 127 -8.54 -5.71 -8.54
N GLU A 128 -7.23 -5.59 -8.78
CA GLU A 128 -6.23 -6.47 -8.16
C GLU A 128 -6.21 -6.28 -6.64
N MET A 129 -6.24 -5.04 -6.18
CA MET A 129 -6.29 -4.68 -4.76
C MET A 129 -7.44 -5.39 -4.04
N LYS A 130 -8.63 -5.51 -4.65
CA LYS A 130 -9.78 -6.26 -4.08
C LYS A 130 -9.56 -7.77 -3.97
N ARG A 131 -8.63 -8.35 -4.72
CA ARG A 131 -8.34 -9.80 -4.71
C ARG A 131 -7.23 -10.17 -3.73
N VAL A 132 -6.30 -9.26 -3.51
CA VAL A 132 -5.11 -9.47 -2.68
C VAL A 132 -5.32 -9.05 -1.23
N ILE A 133 -6.39 -8.32 -0.93
CA ILE A 133 -6.81 -7.94 0.43
C ILE A 133 -8.01 -8.79 0.82
#